data_AF-A0A351FQU7-F1
#
_entry.id   AF-A0A351FQU7-F1
#
_cell.length_a   1.000
_cell.length_b   1.000
_cell.length_c   1.000
_cell.angle_alpha   90.00
_cell.angle_beta   90.00
_cell.angle_gamma   90.00
#
_symmetry.space_group_name_H-M   'P 1'
#
loop_
_entity.id
_entity.type
_entity.pdbx_description
1 polymer ?
#
loop_
_entity_poly.entity_id
_entity_poly.type
_entity_poly.pdbx_seq_one_letter_code
_entity_poly.pdbx_strand_id
1 'polypeptide(L)'
;MVTIGLGVYFSRRQTSAKEYFVGSGHMNPVLIGVSLFATLLSTISYLSMPGEAAGKGPVVALGMLALPLVYFVVAYGLLPVYMKHRVTSAYELLETRLGLSVRLLGAAMFLALRLVWMTLLIYLAANAMVVMMGISASWIPIIVMGTGIVSIVYTTLGGLRAVVVTDAMQTVLSFGGAILVIVTVTFACHGLSWLPVRLETGGEHGLLHMKFLWQSNWDTQPFFSLDPKTRVTVLGTWASVFVWYTATLGGDQTSVQRFMATRDVRAARRALATQLMTGGTVQ
;
A
#
# COMPACT_ATOMS: atom_id res chain seq x y z
N MET A 1 1.96 22.11 -5.92
CA MET A 1 1.98 23.40 -5.19
C MET A 1 1.55 23.26 -3.73
N VAL A 2 0.41 22.62 -3.43
CA VAL A 2 -0.02 22.38 -2.03
C VAL A 2 1.00 21.56 -1.23
N THR A 3 1.59 20.51 -1.82
CA THR A 3 2.63 19.67 -1.19
C THR A 3 3.90 20.46 -0.83
N ILE A 4 4.36 21.34 -1.72
CA ILE A 4 5.52 22.22 -1.47
C ILE A 4 5.21 23.21 -0.35
N GLY A 5 4.00 23.82 -0.36
CA GLY A 5 3.56 24.71 0.71
C GLY A 5 3.53 24.03 2.08
N LEU A 6 3.07 22.77 2.14
CA LEU A 6 3.14 21.96 3.36
C LEU A 6 4.58 21.67 3.78
N GLY A 7 5.47 21.34 2.83
CA GLY A 7 6.89 21.15 3.09
C GLY A 7 7.53 22.38 3.75
N VAL A 8 7.27 23.58 3.21
CA VAL A 8 7.75 24.85 3.77
C VAL A 8 7.12 25.17 5.13
N TYR A 9 5.83 24.85 5.32
CA TYR A 9 5.16 25.05 6.60
C TYR A 9 5.79 24.18 7.70
N PHE A 10 6.02 22.89 7.41
CA PHE A 10 6.59 21.95 8.38
C PHE A 10 8.10 22.10 8.54
N SER A 11 8.82 22.67 7.59
CA SER A 11 10.28 22.92 7.72
C SER A 11 10.61 23.80 8.91
N ARG A 12 9.77 24.80 9.19
CA ARG A 12 9.88 25.71 10.35
C ARG A 12 9.78 24.99 11.70
N ARG A 13 9.33 23.74 11.72
CA ARG A 13 9.16 22.92 12.92
C ARG A 13 10.23 21.83 13.07
N GLN A 14 11.14 21.68 12.09
CA GLN A 14 12.20 20.66 12.11
C GLN A 14 13.38 21.11 12.95
N THR A 15 13.31 20.92 14.27
CA THR A 15 14.34 21.39 15.22
C THR A 15 15.37 20.33 15.62
N SER A 16 15.17 19.05 15.24
CA SER A 16 16.08 17.95 15.55
C SER A 16 15.92 16.77 14.59
N ALA A 17 16.90 15.87 14.52
CA ALA A 17 16.82 14.62 13.75
C ALA A 17 15.64 13.74 14.21
N LYS A 18 15.33 13.72 15.52
CA LYS A 18 14.18 12.98 16.06
C LYS A 18 12.84 13.54 15.57
N GLU A 19 12.74 14.86 15.48
CA GLU A 19 11.57 15.52 14.90
C GLU A 19 11.44 15.21 13.40
N TYR A 20 12.56 15.26 12.67
CA TYR A 20 12.61 14.97 11.24
C TYR A 20 12.22 13.54 10.89
N PHE A 21 12.81 12.54 11.56
CA PHE A 21 12.63 11.13 11.23
C PHE A 21 11.44 10.47 11.93
N VAL A 22 10.98 10.99 13.07
CA VAL A 22 10.00 10.30 13.94
C VAL A 22 8.86 11.24 14.38
N GLY A 23 8.88 12.52 13.99
CA GLY A 23 7.79 13.46 14.27
C GLY A 23 7.48 13.64 15.75
N SER A 24 8.51 13.54 16.62
CA SER A 24 8.48 13.51 18.10
C SER A 24 7.95 12.22 18.76
N GLY A 25 7.55 11.21 17.99
CA GLY A 25 7.04 9.94 18.53
C GLY A 25 5.62 10.02 19.11
N HIS A 26 4.87 11.07 18.83
CA HIS A 26 3.51 11.29 19.35
C HIS A 26 2.49 11.55 18.22
N MET A 27 2.76 11.04 17.01
CA MET A 27 1.88 11.25 15.87
C MET A 27 0.57 10.45 16.02
N ASN A 28 -0.51 10.98 15.44
CA ASN A 28 -1.82 10.34 15.47
C ASN A 28 -1.74 8.96 14.76
N PRO A 29 -2.08 7.85 15.45
CA PRO A 29 -2.01 6.50 14.89
C PRO A 29 -2.82 6.29 13.61
N VAL A 30 -3.97 6.93 13.50
CA VAL A 30 -4.83 6.81 12.31
C VAL A 30 -4.13 7.44 11.10
N LEU A 31 -3.55 8.64 11.27
CA LEU A 31 -2.79 9.30 10.21
C LEU A 31 -1.55 8.48 9.83
N ILE A 32 -0.86 7.88 10.80
CA ILE A 32 0.26 6.97 10.53
C ILE A 32 -0.19 5.74 9.75
N GLY A 33 -1.34 5.14 10.10
CA GLY A 33 -1.87 3.99 9.38
C GLY A 33 -2.29 4.31 7.95
N VAL A 34 -2.97 5.43 7.73
CA VAL A 34 -3.29 5.94 6.39
C VAL A 34 -2.01 6.22 5.59
N SER A 35 -1.00 6.81 6.22
CA SER A 35 0.28 7.10 5.58
C SER A 35 1.07 5.83 5.23
N LEU A 36 1.04 4.81 6.09
CA LEU A 36 1.58 3.49 5.78
C LEU A 36 0.88 2.89 4.56
N PHE A 37 -0.46 2.94 4.51
CA PHE A 37 -1.22 2.50 3.35
C PHE A 37 -0.80 3.26 2.08
N ALA A 38 -0.82 4.59 2.11
CA ALA A 38 -0.51 5.42 0.95
C ALA A 38 0.90 5.14 0.39
N THR A 39 1.88 4.97 1.26
CA THR A 39 3.27 4.69 0.84
C THR A 39 3.46 3.29 0.30
N LEU A 40 2.69 2.31 0.79
CA LEU A 40 2.77 0.94 0.30
C LEU A 40 1.88 0.70 -0.93
N LEU A 41 0.90 1.56 -1.16
CA LEU A 41 0.13 1.58 -2.41
C LEU A 41 0.99 2.15 -3.54
N SER A 42 1.28 1.30 -4.53
CA SER A 42 2.06 1.72 -5.71
C SER A 42 1.19 1.74 -6.96
N THR A 43 1.61 2.52 -7.95
CA THR A 43 1.02 2.49 -9.31
C THR A 43 1.05 1.08 -9.90
N ILE A 44 2.07 0.28 -9.58
CA ILE A 44 2.16 -1.13 -9.99
C ILE A 44 0.94 -1.89 -9.48
N SER A 45 0.73 -1.88 -8.16
CA SER A 45 -0.40 -2.57 -7.52
C SER A 45 -1.74 -2.03 -8.00
N TYR A 46 -1.86 -0.71 -8.13
CA TYR A 46 -3.10 -0.03 -8.53
C TYR A 46 -3.55 -0.42 -9.94
N LEU A 47 -2.61 -0.66 -10.85
CA LEU A 47 -2.91 -1.11 -12.22
C LEU A 47 -2.97 -2.64 -12.35
N SER A 48 -2.11 -3.37 -11.64
CA SER A 48 -1.99 -4.83 -11.82
C SER A 48 -3.13 -5.60 -11.17
N MET A 49 -3.66 -5.16 -10.03
CA MET A 49 -4.69 -5.91 -9.30
C MET A 49 -6.02 -5.98 -10.06
N PRO A 50 -6.57 -4.89 -10.62
CA PRO A 50 -7.74 -4.97 -11.49
C PRO A 50 -7.49 -5.82 -12.75
N GLY A 51 -6.28 -5.72 -13.33
CA GLY A 51 -5.88 -6.51 -14.49
C GLY A 51 -5.84 -8.02 -14.22
N GLU A 52 -5.30 -8.43 -13.07
CA GLU A 52 -5.29 -9.83 -12.64
C GLU A 52 -6.72 -10.30 -12.30
N ALA A 53 -7.51 -9.49 -11.59
CA ALA A 53 -8.89 -9.82 -11.25
C ALA A 53 -9.80 -9.98 -12.48
N ALA A 54 -9.55 -9.23 -13.55
CA ALA A 54 -10.31 -9.35 -14.80
C ALA A 54 -10.16 -10.74 -15.48
N GLY A 55 -9.03 -11.43 -15.28
CA GLY A 55 -8.79 -12.77 -15.84
C GLY A 55 -8.88 -13.91 -14.83
N LYS A 56 -8.55 -13.68 -13.56
CA LYS A 56 -8.52 -14.73 -12.51
C LYS A 56 -9.72 -14.71 -11.57
N GLY A 57 -10.60 -13.73 -11.72
CA GLY A 57 -11.81 -13.58 -10.91
C GLY A 57 -11.52 -13.30 -9.43
N PRO A 58 -12.38 -13.75 -8.50
CA PRO A 58 -12.37 -13.32 -7.11
C PRO A 58 -11.22 -13.92 -6.28
N VAL A 59 -10.37 -14.77 -6.87
CA VAL A 59 -9.23 -15.38 -6.15
C VAL A 59 -8.30 -14.32 -5.56
N VAL A 60 -8.17 -13.16 -6.20
CA VAL A 60 -7.34 -12.04 -5.72
C VAL A 60 -7.90 -11.50 -4.40
N ALA A 61 -9.23 -11.39 -4.29
CA ALA A 61 -9.90 -10.96 -3.07
C ALA A 61 -9.78 -11.99 -1.93
N LEU A 62 -9.68 -13.29 -2.24
CA LEU A 62 -9.43 -14.32 -1.22
C LEU A 62 -8.08 -14.13 -0.52
N GLY A 63 -7.11 -13.49 -1.19
CA GLY A 63 -5.84 -13.10 -0.59
C GLY A 63 -6.03 -12.19 0.64
N MET A 64 -7.05 -11.32 0.63
CA MET A 64 -7.34 -10.40 1.73
C MET A 64 -7.76 -11.11 3.03
N LEU A 65 -8.17 -12.38 2.95
CA LEU A 65 -8.44 -13.21 4.13
C LEU A 65 -7.16 -13.50 4.95
N ALA A 66 -5.96 -13.21 4.41
CA ALA A 66 -4.71 -13.27 5.15
C ALA A 66 -4.51 -12.07 6.11
N LEU A 67 -5.15 -10.92 5.86
CA LEU A 67 -4.90 -9.68 6.61
C LEU A 67 -5.18 -9.80 8.12
N PRO A 68 -6.23 -10.52 8.61
CA PRO A 68 -6.39 -10.75 10.04
C PRO A 68 -5.20 -11.49 10.65
N LEU A 69 -4.65 -12.50 9.97
CA LEU A 69 -3.49 -13.23 10.47
C LEU A 69 -2.23 -12.38 10.44
N VAL A 70 -2.04 -11.57 9.39
CA VAL A 70 -0.98 -10.55 9.32
C VAL A 70 -1.07 -9.62 10.53
N TYR A 71 -2.28 -9.12 10.84
CA TYR A 71 -2.49 -8.28 12.00
C TYR A 71 -2.00 -8.95 13.27
N PHE A 72 -2.40 -10.20 13.53
CA PHE A 72 -1.98 -10.91 14.74
C PHE A 72 -0.46 -11.07 14.83
N VAL A 73 0.19 -11.54 13.77
CA VAL A 73 1.64 -11.77 13.75
C VAL A 73 2.41 -10.47 13.94
N VAL A 74 2.04 -9.40 13.24
CA VAL A 74 2.75 -8.12 13.32
C VAL A 74 2.42 -7.39 14.63
N ALA A 75 1.16 -7.34 15.03
CA ALA A 75 0.71 -6.61 16.22
C ALA A 75 1.24 -7.19 17.54
N TYR A 76 1.29 -8.51 17.64
CA TYR A 76 1.63 -9.20 18.89
C TYR A 76 3.00 -9.86 18.85
N GLY A 77 3.56 -10.15 17.67
CA GLY A 77 4.93 -10.65 17.51
C GLY A 77 5.93 -9.51 17.32
N LEU A 78 5.83 -8.79 16.19
CA LEU A 78 6.88 -7.87 15.76
C LEU A 78 6.85 -6.51 16.48
N LEU A 79 5.68 -5.86 16.57
CA LEU A 79 5.56 -4.52 17.14
C LEU A 79 6.06 -4.39 18.59
N PRO A 80 5.79 -5.34 19.51
CA PRO A 80 6.32 -5.26 20.87
C PRO A 80 7.84 -5.22 20.92
N VAL A 81 8.51 -5.96 20.02
CA VAL A 81 9.97 -5.99 19.94
C VAL A 81 10.50 -4.64 19.45
N TYR A 82 10.03 -4.14 18.31
CA TYR A 82 10.48 -2.85 17.78
C TYR A 82 10.24 -1.69 18.76
N MET A 83 9.06 -1.65 19.38
CA MET A 83 8.68 -0.58 20.31
C MET A 83 9.44 -0.61 21.62
N LYS A 84 9.87 -1.80 22.08
CA LYS A 84 10.72 -1.93 23.27
C LYS A 84 12.09 -1.32 23.04
N HIS A 85 12.67 -1.52 21.86
CA HIS A 85 14.02 -1.05 21.53
C HIS A 85 14.07 0.39 20.99
N ARG A 86 12.95 0.96 20.52
CA ARG A 86 12.86 2.34 19.98
C ARG A 86 13.95 2.64 18.94
N VAL A 87 14.24 1.65 18.11
CA VAL A 87 15.26 1.75 17.07
C VAL A 87 14.88 2.81 16.04
N THR A 88 15.88 3.50 15.51
CA THR A 88 15.67 4.43 14.38
C THR A 88 15.62 3.68 13.05
N SER A 89 16.28 2.52 12.98
CA SER A 89 16.23 1.61 11.85
C SER A 89 15.82 0.20 12.25
N ALA A 90 15.00 -0.45 11.41
CA ALA A 90 14.66 -1.86 11.55
C ALA A 90 15.91 -2.76 11.66
N TYR A 91 16.98 -2.41 10.91
CA TYR A 91 18.21 -3.19 10.85
C TYR A 91 19.13 -2.97 12.06
N GLU A 92 18.91 -1.92 12.84
CA GLU A 92 19.60 -1.71 14.13
C GLU A 92 19.30 -2.86 15.10
N LEU A 93 18.10 -3.45 15.02
CA LEU A 93 17.74 -4.62 15.81
C LEU A 93 18.58 -5.85 15.44
N LEU A 94 18.99 -5.99 14.17
CA LEU A 94 19.85 -7.10 13.72
C LEU A 94 21.25 -6.99 14.34
N GLU A 95 21.78 -5.78 14.49
CA GLU A 95 23.10 -5.56 15.11
C GLU A 95 23.16 -6.10 16.53
N THR A 96 22.07 -5.96 17.31
CA THR A 96 22.02 -6.40 18.71
C THR A 96 22.28 -7.90 18.90
N ARG A 97 22.05 -8.72 17.86
CA ARG A 97 22.21 -10.18 17.90
C ARG A 97 23.26 -10.73 16.93
N LEU A 98 23.44 -10.07 15.78
CA LEU A 98 24.20 -10.58 14.65
C LEU A 98 25.39 -9.68 14.27
N GLY A 99 25.56 -8.54 14.95
CA GLY A 99 26.66 -7.62 14.75
C GLY A 99 26.49 -6.64 13.58
N LEU A 100 27.41 -5.69 13.51
CA LEU A 100 27.35 -4.55 12.58
C LEU A 100 27.32 -4.97 11.11
N SER A 101 28.06 -6.02 10.74
CA SER A 101 28.13 -6.50 9.35
C SER A 101 26.75 -6.89 8.81
N VAL A 102 25.89 -7.50 9.64
CA VAL A 102 24.53 -7.90 9.23
C VAL A 102 23.59 -6.70 9.17
N ARG A 103 23.74 -5.70 10.06
CA ARG A 103 23.01 -4.43 9.95
C ARG A 103 23.33 -3.71 8.65
N LEU A 104 24.61 -3.60 8.30
CA LEU A 104 25.05 -2.94 7.06
C LEU A 104 24.54 -3.68 5.82
N LEU A 105 24.60 -5.03 5.83
CA LEU A 105 24.05 -5.84 4.74
C LEU A 105 22.54 -5.61 4.58
N GLY A 106 21.77 -5.68 5.67
CA GLY A 106 20.31 -5.45 5.64
C GLY A 106 19.95 -4.05 5.14
N ALA A 107 20.66 -3.03 5.61
CA ALA A 107 20.47 -1.65 5.16
C ALA A 107 20.82 -1.48 3.67
N ALA A 108 21.93 -2.08 3.20
CA ALA A 108 22.34 -2.02 1.80
C ALA A 108 21.34 -2.73 0.88
N MET A 109 20.86 -3.92 1.27
CA MET A 109 19.82 -4.65 0.54
C MET A 109 18.53 -3.85 0.45
N PHE A 110 18.10 -3.23 1.55
CA PHE A 110 16.94 -2.35 1.58
C PHE A 110 17.09 -1.17 0.63
N LEU A 111 18.22 -0.45 0.71
CA LEU A 111 18.45 0.72 -0.15
C LEU A 111 18.48 0.32 -1.63
N ALA A 112 19.16 -0.77 -1.99
CA ALA A 112 19.21 -1.26 -3.36
C ALA A 112 17.81 -1.64 -3.90
N LEU A 113 17.06 -2.43 -3.14
CA LEU A 113 15.69 -2.82 -3.52
C LEU A 113 14.78 -1.60 -3.64
N ARG A 114 14.90 -0.65 -2.70
CA ARG A 114 14.08 0.57 -2.67
C ARG A 114 14.37 1.46 -3.86
N LEU A 115 15.65 1.61 -4.25
CA LEU A 115 16.04 2.40 -5.42
C LEU A 115 15.45 1.80 -6.70
N VAL A 116 15.62 0.50 -6.92
CA VAL A 116 15.07 -0.19 -8.11
C VAL A 116 13.55 -0.06 -8.16
N TRP A 117 12.88 -0.30 -7.03
CA TRP A 117 11.42 -0.19 -6.93
C TRP A 117 10.92 1.23 -7.21
N MET A 118 11.55 2.25 -6.62
CA MET A 118 11.19 3.66 -6.84
C MET A 118 11.43 4.09 -8.28
N THR A 119 12.51 3.65 -8.92
CA THR A 119 12.77 3.92 -10.34
C THR A 119 11.66 3.37 -11.23
N LEU A 120 11.27 2.12 -11.02
CA LEU A 120 10.17 1.49 -11.78
C LEU A 120 8.83 2.19 -11.51
N LEU A 121 8.56 2.53 -10.25
CA LEU A 121 7.32 3.19 -9.85
C LEU A 121 7.16 4.54 -10.54
N ILE A 122 8.19 5.40 -10.51
CA ILE A 122 8.13 6.73 -11.11
C ILE A 122 8.04 6.64 -12.64
N TYR A 123 8.74 5.69 -13.27
CA TYR A 123 8.63 5.43 -14.71
C TYR A 123 7.20 5.03 -15.11
N LEU A 124 6.60 4.06 -14.41
CA LEU A 124 5.24 3.60 -14.72
C LEU A 124 4.19 4.68 -14.48
N ALA A 125 4.35 5.50 -13.43
CA ALA A 125 3.49 6.65 -13.19
C ALA A 125 3.59 7.67 -14.34
N ALA A 126 4.80 7.99 -14.80
CA ALA A 126 5.01 8.90 -15.92
C ALA A 126 4.44 8.33 -17.23
N ASN A 127 4.59 7.03 -17.47
CA ASN A 127 3.99 6.37 -18.63
C ASN A 127 2.45 6.46 -18.61
N ALA A 128 1.81 6.19 -17.46
CA ALA A 128 0.37 6.34 -17.31
C ALA A 128 -0.09 7.79 -17.58
N MET A 129 0.65 8.78 -17.08
CA MET A 129 0.36 10.20 -17.33
C MET A 129 0.44 10.57 -18.82
N VAL A 130 1.45 10.08 -19.55
CA VAL A 130 1.59 10.32 -21.00
C VAL A 130 0.39 9.75 -21.76
N VAL A 131 -0.03 8.53 -21.43
CA VAL A 131 -1.20 7.88 -22.03
C VAL A 131 -2.47 8.68 -21.75
N MET A 132 -2.68 9.11 -20.50
CA MET A 132 -3.86 9.90 -20.11
C MET A 132 -3.91 11.28 -20.76
N MET A 133 -2.75 11.93 -20.96
CA MET A 133 -2.66 13.25 -21.60
C MET A 133 -2.67 13.18 -23.13
N GLY A 134 -2.54 11.98 -23.72
CA GLY A 134 -2.46 11.81 -25.18
C GLY A 134 -1.21 12.45 -25.80
N ILE A 135 -0.11 12.54 -25.04
CA ILE A 135 1.16 13.12 -25.50
C ILE A 135 2.18 12.04 -25.88
N SER A 136 3.29 12.43 -26.51
CA SER A 136 4.36 11.51 -26.89
C SER A 136 5.09 10.92 -25.68
N ALA A 137 5.53 9.65 -25.78
CA ALA A 137 6.40 8.99 -24.80
C ALA A 137 7.75 9.70 -24.60
N SER A 138 8.16 10.57 -25.53
CA SER A 138 9.34 11.42 -25.38
C SER A 138 9.26 12.38 -24.19
N TRP A 139 8.06 12.63 -23.64
CA TRP A 139 7.84 13.47 -22.47
C TRP A 139 8.10 12.75 -21.13
N ILE A 140 8.25 11.42 -21.13
CA ILE A 140 8.46 10.63 -19.90
C ILE A 140 9.62 11.18 -19.06
N PRO A 141 10.84 11.43 -19.60
CA PRO A 141 11.96 11.93 -18.80
C PRO A 141 11.66 13.27 -18.11
N ILE A 142 10.93 14.16 -18.78
CA ILE A 142 10.56 15.48 -18.25
C ILE A 142 9.56 15.34 -17.10
N ILE A 143 8.57 14.47 -17.24
CA ILE A 143 7.58 14.18 -16.20
C ILE A 143 8.26 13.55 -14.98
N VAL A 144 9.13 12.57 -15.19
CA VAL A 144 9.93 11.92 -14.14
C VAL A 144 10.77 12.97 -13.40
N MET A 145 11.47 13.84 -14.13
CA MET A 145 12.30 14.90 -13.54
C MET A 145 11.44 15.89 -12.73
N GLY A 146 10.34 16.39 -13.29
CA GLY A 146 9.47 17.35 -12.63
C GLY A 146 8.82 16.78 -11.37
N THR A 147 8.24 15.58 -11.46
CA THR A 147 7.60 14.91 -10.30
C THR A 147 8.63 14.51 -9.24
N GLY A 148 9.82 14.06 -9.65
CA GLY A 148 10.93 13.73 -8.77
C GLY A 148 11.45 14.94 -8.01
N ILE A 149 11.71 16.07 -8.69
CA ILE A 149 12.18 17.31 -8.05
C ILE A 149 11.15 17.81 -7.04
N VAL A 150 9.88 17.90 -7.43
CA VAL A 150 8.81 18.31 -6.51
C VAL A 150 8.78 17.39 -5.29
N SER A 151 8.91 16.07 -5.52
CA SER A 151 8.90 15.07 -4.46
C SER A 151 10.05 15.21 -3.48
N ILE A 152 11.27 15.38 -3.99
CA ILE A 152 12.49 15.59 -3.19
C ILE A 152 12.38 16.87 -2.37
N VAL A 153 11.90 17.96 -2.98
CA VAL A 153 11.81 19.27 -2.31
C VAL A 153 10.86 19.19 -1.10
N TYR A 154 9.64 18.68 -1.26
CA TYR A 154 8.70 18.69 -0.13
C TYR A 154 9.06 17.67 0.96
N THR A 155 9.63 16.50 0.59
CA THR A 155 10.07 15.50 1.58
C THR A 155 11.26 16.02 2.38
N THR A 156 12.25 16.61 1.71
CA THR A 156 13.47 17.12 2.36
C THR A 156 13.17 18.31 3.27
N LEU A 157 12.24 19.19 2.87
CA LEU A 157 11.88 20.35 3.70
C LEU A 157 11.04 19.96 4.92
N GLY A 158 10.05 19.09 4.75
CA GLY A 158 9.01 18.89 5.75
C GLY A 158 9.18 17.69 6.69
N GLY A 159 10.13 16.79 6.41
CA GLY A 159 10.35 15.57 7.21
C GLY A 159 9.13 14.64 7.25
N LEU A 160 9.13 13.69 8.19
CA LEU A 160 8.08 12.68 8.29
C LEU A 160 6.68 13.28 8.47
N ARG A 161 6.55 14.41 9.18
CA ARG A 161 5.26 15.06 9.41
C ARG A 161 4.61 15.53 8.10
N ALA A 162 5.38 16.18 7.22
CA ALA A 162 4.86 16.60 5.92
C ALA A 162 4.45 15.39 5.09
N VAL A 163 5.28 14.34 5.07
CA VAL A 163 4.99 13.09 4.34
C VAL A 163 3.67 12.48 4.80
N VAL A 164 3.45 12.34 6.11
CA VAL A 164 2.22 11.75 6.64
C VAL A 164 0.97 12.56 6.26
N VAL A 165 1.06 13.88 6.24
CA VAL A 165 -0.05 14.75 5.82
C VAL A 165 -0.30 14.65 4.32
N THR A 166 0.76 14.68 3.50
CA THR A 166 0.62 14.54 2.04
C THR A 166 0.07 13.17 1.66
N ASP A 167 0.50 12.12 2.36
CA ASP A 167 0.01 10.75 2.17
C ASP A 167 -1.50 10.63 2.50
N ALA A 168 -1.96 11.30 3.57
CA ALA A 168 -3.37 11.32 3.92
C ALA A 168 -4.21 12.00 2.82
N MET A 169 -3.73 13.13 2.29
CA MET A 169 -4.38 13.80 1.17
C MET A 169 -4.42 12.93 -0.10
N GLN A 170 -3.30 12.29 -0.43
CA GLN A 170 -3.21 11.38 -1.58
C GLN A 170 -4.19 10.21 -1.43
N THR A 171 -4.28 9.64 -0.22
CA THR A 171 -5.24 8.56 0.06
C THR A 171 -6.68 9.01 -0.20
N VAL A 172 -7.08 10.17 0.31
CA VAL A 172 -8.44 10.72 0.06
C VAL A 172 -8.70 10.90 -1.44
N LEU A 173 -7.71 11.42 -2.19
CA LEU A 173 -7.82 11.56 -3.64
C LEU A 173 -7.97 10.21 -4.34
N SER A 174 -7.20 9.19 -3.93
CA SER A 174 -7.31 7.84 -4.50
C SER A 174 -8.66 7.19 -4.22
N PHE A 175 -9.19 7.31 -3.00
CA PHE A 175 -10.55 6.85 -2.68
C PHE A 175 -11.62 7.58 -3.51
N GLY A 176 -11.50 8.90 -3.62
CA GLY A 176 -12.39 9.69 -4.47
C GLY A 176 -12.35 9.25 -5.93
N GLY A 177 -11.15 8.96 -6.44
CA GLY A 177 -10.96 8.40 -7.78
C GLY A 177 -11.63 7.03 -7.96
N ALA A 178 -11.46 6.12 -7.01
CA ALA A 178 -12.10 4.80 -7.03
C ALA A 178 -13.65 4.91 -7.05
N ILE A 179 -14.22 5.77 -6.19
CA ILE A 179 -15.67 6.04 -6.18
C ILE A 179 -16.12 6.63 -7.52
N LEU A 180 -15.39 7.61 -8.07
CA LEU A 180 -15.72 8.23 -9.35
C LEU A 180 -15.73 7.21 -10.48
N VAL A 181 -14.78 6.26 -10.50
CA VAL A 181 -14.76 5.15 -11.47
C VAL A 181 -16.01 4.29 -11.33
N ILE A 182 -16.33 3.84 -10.11
CA ILE A 182 -17.52 3.02 -9.84
C ILE A 182 -18.80 3.73 -10.32
N VAL A 183 -18.94 5.01 -10.00
CA VAL A 183 -20.09 5.83 -10.41
C VAL A 183 -20.16 5.97 -11.93
N THR A 184 -19.05 6.32 -12.57
CA THR A 184 -18.99 6.54 -14.03
C THR A 184 -19.30 5.25 -14.80
N VAL A 185 -18.73 4.12 -14.39
CA VAL A 185 -18.99 2.81 -15.00
C VAL A 185 -20.45 2.41 -14.79
N THR A 186 -21.00 2.63 -13.59
CA THR A 186 -22.41 2.34 -13.31
C THR A 186 -23.35 3.17 -14.21
N PHE A 187 -23.06 4.45 -14.43
CA PHE A 187 -23.83 5.28 -15.36
C PHE A 187 -23.66 4.81 -16.81
N ALA A 188 -22.44 4.53 -17.26
CA ALA A 188 -22.15 4.06 -18.62
C ALA A 188 -22.80 2.70 -18.94
N CYS A 189 -22.93 1.83 -17.94
CA CYS A 189 -23.56 0.52 -18.06
C CYS A 189 -25.06 0.52 -17.74
N HIS A 190 -25.67 1.70 -17.56
CA HIS A 190 -27.09 1.88 -17.22
C HIS A 190 -27.52 1.09 -15.96
N GLY A 191 -26.64 1.02 -14.96
CA GLY A 191 -26.88 0.30 -13.71
C GLY A 191 -25.73 -0.62 -13.31
N LEU A 192 -26.01 -1.57 -12.42
CA LEU A 192 -25.02 -2.49 -11.85
C LEU A 192 -24.72 -3.72 -12.74
N SER A 193 -25.03 -3.64 -14.04
CA SER A 193 -24.85 -4.74 -14.99
C SER A 193 -23.38 -5.13 -15.22
N TRP A 194 -22.44 -4.23 -14.90
CA TRP A 194 -21.00 -4.48 -14.93
C TRP A 194 -20.51 -5.33 -13.76
N LEU A 195 -21.28 -5.44 -12.67
CA LEU A 195 -20.97 -6.37 -11.59
C LEU A 195 -21.22 -7.80 -12.07
N PRO A 196 -20.37 -8.77 -11.70
CA PRO A 196 -20.57 -10.19 -11.98
C PRO A 196 -21.66 -10.79 -11.07
N VAL A 197 -22.81 -10.13 -10.98
CA VAL A 197 -23.90 -10.43 -10.06
C VAL A 197 -25.24 -10.20 -10.78
N ARG A 198 -26.13 -11.18 -10.71
CA ARG A 198 -27.54 -11.02 -11.06
C ARG A 198 -28.41 -11.13 -9.83
N LEU A 199 -29.37 -10.22 -9.72
CA LEU A 199 -30.49 -10.36 -8.81
C LEU A 199 -31.55 -11.18 -9.55
N GLU A 200 -31.77 -12.41 -9.10
CA GLU A 200 -32.83 -13.28 -9.63
C GLU A 200 -33.93 -13.36 -8.57
N THR A 201 -35.18 -13.17 -8.99
CA THR A 201 -36.35 -13.45 -8.16
C THR A 201 -36.64 -14.94 -8.29
N GLY A 202 -36.43 -15.73 -7.23
CA GLY A 202 -36.54 -17.19 -7.31
C GLY A 202 -36.77 -17.86 -5.96
N GLY A 203 -37.53 -18.96 -5.97
CA GLY A 203 -38.01 -19.68 -4.78
C GLY A 203 -39.50 -19.47 -4.53
N GLU A 204 -40.12 -20.38 -3.76
CA GLU A 204 -41.58 -20.42 -3.48
C GLU A 204 -42.13 -19.13 -2.81
N HIS A 205 -41.25 -18.25 -2.32
CA HIS A 205 -41.60 -17.00 -1.63
C HIS A 205 -41.28 -15.72 -2.42
N GLY A 206 -40.80 -15.81 -3.67
CA GLY A 206 -40.49 -14.63 -4.48
C GLY A 206 -39.40 -13.72 -3.91
N LEU A 207 -38.51 -14.26 -3.06
CA LEU A 207 -37.41 -13.51 -2.48
C LEU A 207 -36.37 -13.16 -3.56
N LEU A 208 -35.70 -12.02 -3.37
CA LEU A 208 -34.62 -11.57 -4.22
C LEU A 208 -33.33 -12.31 -3.81
N HIS A 209 -32.78 -13.13 -4.69
CA HIS A 209 -31.52 -13.83 -4.45
C HIS A 209 -30.41 -13.24 -5.31
N MET A 210 -29.26 -12.97 -4.68
CA MET A 210 -28.07 -12.48 -5.35
C MET A 210 -27.24 -13.66 -5.85
N LYS A 211 -27.28 -13.92 -7.15
CA LYS A 211 -26.49 -14.96 -7.79
C LYS A 211 -25.25 -14.33 -8.38
N PHE A 212 -24.09 -14.77 -7.92
CA PHE A 212 -22.86 -14.38 -8.57
C PHE A 212 -22.68 -15.14 -9.89
N LEU A 213 -22.37 -14.41 -10.95
CA LEU A 213 -22.13 -14.94 -12.29
C LEU A 213 -20.62 -14.95 -12.51
N TRP A 214 -19.99 -16.11 -12.47
CA TRP A 214 -18.59 -16.20 -12.86
C TRP A 214 -18.51 -15.84 -14.33
N GLN A 215 -17.66 -14.87 -14.68
CA GLN A 215 -17.52 -14.50 -16.08
C GLN A 215 -16.88 -15.67 -16.85
N SER A 216 -17.35 -15.91 -18.07
CA SER A 216 -16.90 -17.04 -18.88
C SER A 216 -15.42 -16.97 -19.26
N ASN A 217 -14.83 -15.78 -19.19
CA ASN A 217 -13.41 -15.54 -19.44
C ASN A 217 -12.52 -15.72 -18.18
N TRP A 218 -13.11 -16.02 -17.02
CA TRP A 218 -12.33 -16.25 -15.81
C TRP A 218 -11.74 -17.65 -15.78
N ASP A 219 -10.44 -17.71 -15.54
CA ASP A 219 -9.75 -18.97 -15.33
C ASP A 219 -10.21 -19.62 -14.01
N THR A 220 -10.47 -20.94 -14.04
CA THR A 220 -10.67 -21.72 -12.82
C THR A 220 -9.36 -21.85 -12.06
N GLN A 221 -9.36 -21.44 -10.78
CA GLN A 221 -8.17 -21.52 -9.94
C GLN A 221 -8.22 -22.76 -9.06
N PRO A 222 -7.22 -23.66 -9.14
CA PRO A 222 -7.15 -24.79 -8.23
C PRO A 222 -6.85 -24.30 -6.81
N PHE A 223 -7.31 -25.05 -5.81
CA PHE A 223 -7.00 -24.73 -4.42
C PHE A 223 -5.49 -24.74 -4.17
N PHE A 224 -4.79 -25.73 -4.71
CA PHE A 224 -3.34 -25.91 -4.68
C PHE A 224 -2.86 -26.64 -5.93
N SER A 225 -1.64 -26.37 -6.38
CA SER A 225 -1.00 -27.03 -7.52
C SER A 225 0.51 -26.99 -7.37
N LEU A 226 1.19 -28.06 -7.80
CA LEU A 226 2.66 -28.12 -7.91
C LEU A 226 3.14 -27.89 -9.36
N ASP A 227 2.23 -27.73 -10.32
CA ASP A 227 2.59 -27.48 -11.72
C ASP A 227 3.15 -26.05 -11.86
N PRO A 228 4.41 -25.88 -12.31
CA PRO A 228 5.03 -24.56 -12.52
C PRO A 228 4.28 -23.67 -13.51
N LYS A 229 3.41 -24.23 -14.37
CA LYS A 229 2.57 -23.47 -15.31
C LYS A 229 1.36 -22.83 -14.64
N THR A 230 1.00 -23.24 -13.43
CA THR A 230 -0.14 -22.68 -12.70
C THR A 230 0.21 -21.28 -12.18
N ARG A 231 -0.33 -20.24 -12.82
CA ARG A 231 -0.05 -18.83 -12.48
C ARG A 231 -0.56 -18.41 -11.10
N VAL A 232 -1.73 -18.92 -10.67
CA VAL A 232 -2.39 -18.58 -9.40
C VAL A 232 -3.06 -19.83 -8.81
N THR A 233 -3.01 -19.97 -7.47
CA THR A 233 -3.77 -20.96 -6.70
C THR A 233 -4.42 -20.27 -5.52
N VAL A 234 -5.52 -20.79 -4.96
CA VAL A 234 -6.17 -20.16 -3.80
C VAL A 234 -5.21 -20.10 -2.61
N LEU A 235 -4.56 -21.22 -2.28
CA LEU A 235 -3.61 -21.29 -1.18
C LEU A 235 -2.37 -20.42 -1.45
N GLY A 236 -1.86 -20.42 -2.68
CA GLY A 236 -0.72 -19.60 -3.08
C GLY A 236 -1.01 -18.11 -3.01
N THR A 237 -2.19 -17.66 -3.42
CA THR A 237 -2.60 -16.24 -3.27
C THR A 237 -2.65 -15.85 -1.81
N TRP A 238 -3.33 -16.62 -0.97
CA TRP A 238 -3.41 -16.34 0.47
C TRP A 238 -2.02 -16.31 1.12
N ALA A 239 -1.18 -17.31 0.84
CA ALA A 239 0.17 -17.40 1.40
C ALA A 239 1.06 -16.25 0.91
N SER A 240 0.95 -15.87 -0.36
CA SER A 240 1.72 -14.76 -0.94
C SER A 240 1.37 -13.43 -0.28
N VAL A 241 0.08 -13.13 -0.07
CA VAL A 241 -0.37 -11.92 0.64
C VAL A 241 0.09 -11.95 2.09
N PHE A 242 -0.05 -13.09 2.78
CA PHE A 242 0.40 -13.23 4.17
C PHE A 242 1.90 -12.95 4.31
N VAL A 243 2.73 -13.59 3.49
CA VAL A 243 4.20 -13.43 3.51
C VAL A 243 4.59 -12.01 3.12
N TRP A 244 4.02 -11.49 2.03
CA TRP A 244 4.32 -10.15 1.53
C TRP A 244 4.04 -9.09 2.59
N TYR A 245 2.80 -9.04 3.12
CA TYR A 245 2.43 -8.03 4.12
C TYR A 245 3.22 -8.19 5.42
N THR A 246 3.45 -9.41 5.91
CA THR A 246 4.23 -9.62 7.13
C THR A 246 5.68 -9.18 6.95
N ALA A 247 6.30 -9.51 5.81
CA ALA A 247 7.66 -9.11 5.49
C ALA A 247 7.79 -7.60 5.31
N THR A 248 6.83 -6.95 4.61
CA THR A 248 6.84 -5.50 4.41
C THR A 248 6.59 -4.73 5.70
N LEU A 249 5.65 -5.16 6.54
CA LEU A 249 5.35 -4.45 7.79
C LEU A 249 6.40 -4.70 8.87
N GLY A 250 7.11 -5.82 8.81
CA GLY A 250 8.20 -6.16 9.73
C GLY A 250 9.57 -5.67 9.30
N GLY A 251 9.93 -5.85 8.03
CA GLY A 251 11.30 -5.68 7.53
C GLY A 251 11.55 -4.43 6.69
N ASP A 252 10.51 -3.74 6.22
CA ASP A 252 10.67 -2.49 5.47
C ASP A 252 10.90 -1.33 6.45
N GLN A 253 12.02 -0.61 6.24
CA GLN A 253 12.39 0.53 7.08
C GLN A 253 11.32 1.61 7.13
N THR A 254 10.62 1.85 6.02
CA THR A 254 9.57 2.88 5.92
C THR A 254 8.35 2.53 6.75
N SER A 255 8.07 1.22 6.91
CA SER A 255 7.02 0.72 7.80
C SER A 255 7.40 0.86 9.27
N VAL A 256 8.58 0.34 9.62
CA VAL A 256 9.08 0.34 11.01
C VAL A 256 9.24 1.76 11.54
N GLN A 257 9.81 2.67 10.72
CA GLN A 257 9.97 4.08 11.08
C GLN A 257 8.64 4.75 11.42
N ARG A 258 7.58 4.47 10.64
CA ARG A 258 6.24 5.00 10.88
C ARG A 258 5.62 4.46 12.16
N PHE A 259 5.83 3.18 12.48
CA PHE A 259 5.42 2.67 13.78
C PHE A 259 6.13 3.40 14.92
N MET A 260 7.44 3.65 14.80
CA MET A 260 8.21 4.38 15.82
C MET A 260 7.77 5.84 16.01
N ALA A 261 7.08 6.43 15.02
CA ALA A 261 6.47 7.76 15.12
C ALA A 261 5.25 7.81 16.06
N THR A 262 4.78 6.66 16.53
CA THR A 262 3.68 6.56 17.50
C THR A 262 4.18 6.42 18.95
N ARG A 263 3.30 6.78 19.88
CA ARG A 263 3.63 6.88 21.32
C ARG A 263 4.00 5.55 21.95
N ASP A 264 3.33 4.47 21.61
CA ASP A 264 3.46 3.19 22.29
C ASP A 264 2.96 2.03 21.41
N VAL A 265 3.14 0.79 21.88
CA VAL A 265 2.70 -0.41 21.16
C VAL A 265 1.20 -0.37 20.84
N ARG A 266 0.37 0.14 21.75
CA ARG A 266 -1.09 0.20 21.52
C ARG A 266 -1.40 1.17 20.38
N ALA A 267 -0.70 2.31 20.34
CA ALA A 267 -0.78 3.28 19.27
C ALA A 267 -0.32 2.67 17.93
N ALA A 268 0.82 1.98 17.88
CA ALA A 268 1.26 1.32 16.65
C ALA A 268 0.31 0.19 16.18
N ARG A 269 -0.30 -0.56 17.11
CA ARG A 269 -1.34 -1.56 16.76
C ARG A 269 -2.57 -0.91 16.12
N ARG A 270 -2.97 0.27 16.58
CA ARG A 270 -4.05 1.05 15.94
C ARG A 270 -3.65 1.55 14.55
N ALA A 271 -2.40 1.99 14.39
CA ALA A 271 -1.87 2.38 13.09
C ALA A 271 -1.85 1.21 12.10
N LEU A 272 -1.40 0.04 12.55
CA LEU A 272 -1.43 -1.21 11.78
C LEU A 272 -2.87 -1.60 11.39
N ALA A 273 -3.80 -1.59 12.34
CA ALA A 273 -5.21 -1.88 12.04
C ALA A 273 -5.77 -0.92 10.99
N THR A 274 -5.49 0.38 11.15
CA THR A 274 -5.92 1.40 10.17
C THR A 274 -5.32 1.12 8.80
N GLN A 275 -4.02 0.82 8.71
CA GLN A 275 -3.35 0.51 7.44
C GLN A 275 -3.98 -0.70 6.73
N LEU A 276 -4.24 -1.79 7.45
CA LEU A 276 -4.83 -3.00 6.86
C LEU A 276 -6.28 -2.77 6.41
N MET A 277 -7.07 -2.02 7.19
CA MET A 277 -8.44 -1.68 6.83
C MET A 277 -8.48 -0.76 5.60
N THR A 278 -7.69 0.32 5.59
CA THR A 278 -7.59 1.21 4.43
C THR A 278 -7.12 0.43 3.19
N GLY A 279 -6.13 -0.45 3.36
CA GLY A 279 -5.65 -1.39 2.35
C GLY A 279 -6.77 -2.19 1.72
N GLY A 280 -7.47 -2.99 2.52
CA GLY A 280 -8.55 -3.87 2.05
C GLY A 280 -9.79 -3.15 1.51
N THR A 281 -9.94 -1.85 1.75
CA THR A 281 -11.06 -1.06 1.18
C THR A 281 -10.76 -0.43 -0.18
N VAL A 282 -9.48 -0.13 -0.48
CA VAL A 282 -9.09 0.48 -1.77
C VAL A 282 -8.68 -0.57 -2.79
N GLN A 283 -8.13 -1.68 -2.33
CA GLN A 283 -7.62 -2.79 -3.13
C GLN A 283 -8.70 -3.81 -3.44
#